data_AF-A0A914FS09-F1
#
_entry.id   AF-A0A914FS09-F1
#
_cell.length_a   1.000
_cell.length_b   1.000
_cell.length_c   1.000
_cell.angle_alpha   90.00
_cell.angle_beta   90.00
_cell.angle_gamma   90.00
#
_symmetry.space_group_name_H-M   'P 1'
#
loop_
_entity.id
_entity.type
_entity.pdbx_description
1 polymer ?
#
loop_
_entity_poly.entity_id
_entity_poly.type
_entity_poly.pdbx_seq_one_letter_code
_entity_poly.pdbx_strand_id
1 'polypeptide(L)'
;MLEVKGGCFTWRSTRPDVVSVEPIQPDPTGCSDRAIITSKSKYEEEQNAVIFAENFAAGVSLSCGVTVDVVKRIAITTTTKILFVDAAPAQMIVEAYNKEGDKFSTLGAIPFDWYFNSVENPRAIRIIPFAQSKYDAPKEIMKLEKEKQKGYVVLVEGALTGSSQLSAKFSE
;
A
#
# COMPACT_ATOMS: atom_id res chain seq x y z
N MET A 1 4.68 -0.17 8.01
CA MET A 1 5.56 0.56 8.95
C MET A 1 5.03 0.33 10.35
N LEU A 2 5.90 0.14 11.33
CA LEU A 2 5.58 0.05 12.75
C LEU A 2 6.16 1.26 13.48
N GLU A 3 5.46 1.75 14.50
CA GLU A 3 5.85 2.92 15.29
C GLU A 3 5.48 2.71 16.76
N VAL A 4 6.40 3.06 17.64
CA VAL A 4 6.18 3.06 19.10
C VAL A 4 6.51 4.44 19.62
N LYS A 5 5.53 5.10 20.27
CA LYS A 5 5.72 6.47 20.75
C LYS A 5 6.68 6.53 21.93
N GLY A 6 7.70 7.40 21.84
CA GLY A 6 8.47 7.87 22.99
C GLY A 6 9.53 6.90 23.53
N GLY A 7 10.17 6.09 22.68
CA GLY A 7 11.24 5.21 23.11
C GLY A 7 12.21 4.79 22.02
N CYS A 8 13.33 4.23 22.45
CA CYS A 8 14.41 3.68 21.63
C CYS A 8 14.28 2.15 21.65
N PHE A 9 13.92 1.55 20.52
CA PHE A 9 13.66 0.11 20.43
C PHE A 9 14.58 -0.56 19.42
N THR A 10 15.10 -1.73 19.78
CA THR A 10 15.72 -2.66 18.84
C THR A 10 14.63 -3.54 18.24
N TRP A 11 14.65 -3.69 16.92
CA TRP A 11 13.61 -4.39 16.17
C TRP A 11 14.08 -5.77 15.72
N ARG A 12 13.24 -6.79 15.89
CA ARG A 12 13.58 -8.18 15.54
C ARG A 12 12.40 -8.93 14.97
N SER A 13 12.62 -9.73 13.93
CA SER A 13 11.62 -10.65 13.38
C SER A 13 11.92 -12.09 13.83
N THR A 14 10.89 -12.89 14.12
CA THR A 14 11.04 -14.35 14.34
C THR A 14 11.28 -15.13 13.05
N ARG A 15 10.87 -14.58 11.90
CA ARG A 15 11.04 -15.17 10.57
C ARG A 15 11.54 -14.09 9.59
N PRO A 16 12.84 -13.70 9.65
CA PRO A 16 13.40 -12.68 8.75
C PRO A 16 13.34 -13.04 7.26
N ASP A 17 13.21 -14.34 6.96
CA ASP A 17 13.02 -14.88 5.62
C ASP A 17 11.60 -14.64 5.07
N VAL A 18 10.59 -14.52 5.96
CA VAL A 18 9.20 -14.23 5.59
C VAL A 18 8.90 -12.73 5.68
N VAL A 19 9.31 -12.10 6.79
CA VAL A 19 9.15 -10.66 7.05
C VAL A 19 10.44 -10.12 7.63
N SER A 20 11.12 -9.25 6.89
CA SER A 20 12.25 -8.50 7.46
C SER A 20 11.77 -7.22 8.12
N VAL A 21 12.53 -6.76 9.11
CA VAL A 21 12.30 -5.50 9.82
C VAL A 21 13.59 -4.69 9.86
N GLU A 22 13.50 -3.40 9.54
CA GLU A 22 14.63 -2.47 9.51
C GLU A 22 14.25 -1.17 10.22
N PRO A 23 15.07 -0.68 11.18
CA PRO A 23 14.77 0.58 11.89
C PRO A 23 14.86 1.79 10.94
N ILE A 24 13.98 2.76 11.13
CA ILE A 24 14.01 4.02 10.39
C ILE A 24 14.85 5.03 11.17
N GLN A 25 15.87 5.62 10.55
CA GLN A 25 16.73 6.64 11.17
C GLN A 25 17.24 6.18 12.56
N PRO A 26 17.92 5.03 12.63
CA PRO A 26 18.41 4.53 13.91
C PRO A 26 19.40 5.51 14.53
N ASP A 27 19.41 5.55 15.86
CA ASP A 27 20.41 6.29 16.63
C ASP A 27 21.79 5.60 16.54
N PRO A 28 22.86 6.16 17.14
CA PRO A 28 24.18 5.53 17.15
C PRO A 28 24.23 4.14 17.81
N THR A 29 23.24 3.79 18.64
CA THR A 29 23.12 2.47 19.27
C THR A 29 22.36 1.47 18.41
N GLY A 30 21.81 1.91 17.28
CA GLY A 30 21.06 1.09 16.33
C GLY A 30 19.56 0.97 16.63
N CYS A 31 19.05 1.67 17.65
CA CYS A 31 17.64 1.62 18.00
C CYS A 31 16.83 2.69 17.27
N SER A 32 15.51 2.49 17.16
CA SER A 32 14.59 3.49 16.60
C SER A 32 13.20 3.35 17.20
N ASP A 33 12.45 4.45 17.21
CA ASP A 33 11.02 4.48 17.53
C ASP A 33 10.15 3.93 16.39
N ARG A 34 10.73 3.77 15.19
CA ARG A 34 10.03 3.36 13.97
C ARG A 34 10.80 2.29 13.21
N ALA A 35 10.07 1.42 12.54
CA ALA A 35 10.66 0.43 11.65
C ALA A 35 9.81 0.19 10.40
N ILE A 36 10.48 -0.12 9.31
CA ILE A 36 9.87 -0.64 8.09
C ILE A 36 9.88 -2.15 8.18
N ILE A 37 8.73 -2.76 7.89
CA ILE A 37 8.62 -4.20 7.67
C ILE A 37 8.41 -4.44 6.18
N THR A 38 9.05 -5.49 5.66
CA THR A 38 9.02 -5.85 4.25
C THR A 38 8.73 -7.33 4.13
N SER A 39 7.69 -7.67 3.37
CA SER A 39 7.40 -9.06 3.01
C SER A 39 8.50 -9.59 2.09
N LYS A 40 9.03 -10.77 2.43
CA LYS A 40 10.05 -11.52 1.68
C LYS A 40 9.63 -12.95 1.36
N SER A 41 8.42 -13.34 1.77
CA SER A 41 7.89 -14.69 1.57
C SER A 41 7.91 -15.07 0.09
N LYS A 42 8.40 -16.28 -0.18
CA LYS A 42 8.32 -16.95 -1.49
C LYS A 42 7.40 -18.17 -1.43
N TYR A 43 6.71 -18.38 -0.31
CA TYR A 43 5.81 -19.50 -0.13
C TYR A 43 4.47 -19.21 -0.81
N GLU A 44 3.84 -20.25 -1.36
CA GLU A 44 2.53 -20.15 -2.02
C GLU A 44 1.35 -20.22 -1.05
N GLU A 45 1.64 -20.29 0.25
CA GLU A 45 0.68 -20.43 1.34
C GLU A 45 0.97 -19.39 2.43
N GLU A 46 -0.06 -19.07 3.22
CA GLU A 46 -0.01 -18.15 4.35
C GLU A 46 1.16 -18.47 5.29
N GLN A 47 1.93 -17.44 5.64
CA GLN A 47 3.01 -17.51 6.61
C GLN A 47 2.79 -16.50 7.73
N ASN A 48 3.18 -16.89 8.94
CA ASN A 48 3.06 -16.05 10.14
C ASN A 48 4.44 -15.74 10.72
N ALA A 49 4.64 -14.48 11.12
CA ALA A 49 5.83 -13.99 11.79
C ALA A 49 5.43 -13.09 12.97
N VAL A 50 6.33 -12.93 13.93
CA VAL A 50 6.16 -11.98 15.03
C VAL A 50 7.32 -10.99 14.98
N ILE A 51 6.98 -9.71 15.00
CA ILE A 51 7.95 -8.62 15.10
C ILE A 51 7.98 -8.15 16.55
N PHE A 52 9.18 -8.07 17.11
CA PHE A 52 9.47 -7.56 18.44
C PHE A 52 10.08 -6.16 18.37
N ALA A 53 9.68 -5.31 19.31
CA ALA A 53 10.32 -4.04 19.61
C ALA A 53 10.77 -4.07 21.08
N GLU A 54 12.08 -4.06 21.30
CA GLU A 54 12.68 -4.31 22.62
C GLU A 54 13.48 -3.09 23.07
N ASN A 55 13.12 -2.55 24.24
CA ASN A 55 13.90 -1.53 24.94
C ASN A 55 14.50 -2.17 26.19
N PHE A 56 15.75 -2.63 26.07
CA PHE A 56 16.45 -3.34 27.13
C PHE A 56 16.72 -2.45 28.36
N ALA A 57 16.93 -1.14 28.17
CA ALA A 57 17.19 -0.20 29.26
C ALA A 57 15.94 -0.01 30.15
N ALA A 58 14.75 -0.02 29.55
CA ALA A 58 13.48 0.09 30.26
C ALA A 58 12.87 -1.25 30.65
N GLY A 59 13.44 -2.38 30.21
CA GLY A 59 12.86 -3.72 30.40
C GLY A 59 11.53 -3.92 29.66
N VAL A 60 11.29 -3.18 28.57
CA VAL A 60 10.03 -3.22 27.80
C VAL A 60 10.22 -4.07 26.55
N SER A 61 9.28 -4.98 26.30
CA SER A 61 9.20 -5.77 25.07
C SER A 61 7.78 -5.74 24.54
N LEU A 62 7.62 -5.28 23.30
CA LEU A 62 6.35 -5.24 22.56
C LEU A 62 6.41 -6.23 21.41
N SER A 63 5.26 -6.78 21.02
CA SER A 63 5.17 -7.70 19.89
C SER A 63 3.98 -7.38 18.98
N CYS A 64 4.15 -7.68 17.69
CA CYS A 64 3.13 -7.52 16.66
C CYS A 64 3.15 -8.75 15.75
N GLY A 65 2.01 -9.42 15.61
CA GLY A 65 1.84 -10.50 14.64
C GLY A 65 1.73 -9.94 13.23
N VAL A 66 2.42 -10.58 12.29
CA VAL A 66 2.37 -10.24 10.86
C VAL A 66 2.08 -11.51 10.08
N THR A 67 1.01 -11.46 9.31
CA THR A 67 0.60 -12.52 8.38
C THR A 67 0.94 -12.08 6.96
N VAL A 68 1.63 -12.95 6.22
CA VAL A 68 1.95 -12.76 4.80
C VAL A 68 1.24 -13.84 4.02
N ASP A 69 0.44 -13.44 3.04
CA ASP A 69 -0.43 -14.35 2.30
C ASP A 69 -0.43 -14.03 0.79
N VAL A 70 -1.06 -14.89 0.01
CA VAL A 70 -1.15 -14.83 -1.44
C VAL A 70 -2.45 -14.16 -1.88
N VAL A 71 -2.33 -13.11 -2.68
CA VAL A 71 -3.50 -12.46 -3.28
C VAL A 71 -4.17 -13.41 -4.28
N LYS A 72 -5.46 -13.70 -4.06
CA LYS A 72 -6.27 -14.51 -4.98
C LYS A 72 -7.24 -13.67 -5.80
N ARG A 73 -7.71 -12.55 -5.25
CA ARG A 73 -8.64 -11.65 -5.93
C ARG A 73 -8.32 -10.20 -5.61
N ILE A 74 -8.50 -9.34 -6.61
CA ILE A 74 -8.51 -7.88 -6.43
C ILE A 74 -9.86 -7.29 -6.83
N ALA A 75 -10.21 -6.14 -6.26
CA ALA A 75 -11.40 -5.37 -6.65
C ALA A 75 -11.11 -3.87 -6.52
N ILE A 76 -11.72 -3.07 -7.39
CA ILE A 76 -11.69 -1.61 -7.28
C ILE A 76 -12.87 -1.16 -6.41
N THR A 77 -12.56 -0.43 -5.35
CA THR A 77 -13.51 0.20 -4.43
C THR A 77 -13.37 1.72 -4.53
N THR A 78 -14.51 2.41 -4.49
CA THR A 78 -14.59 3.88 -4.52
C THR A 78 -15.87 4.36 -3.85
N THR A 79 -15.87 5.61 -3.38
CA THR A 79 -17.06 6.31 -2.89
C THR A 79 -17.82 7.03 -3.99
N THR A 80 -17.21 7.24 -5.16
CA THR A 80 -17.72 8.16 -6.18
C THR A 80 -17.70 7.51 -7.57
N LYS A 81 -18.88 7.16 -8.10
CA LYS A 81 -19.03 6.57 -9.44
C LYS A 81 -19.36 7.58 -10.55
N ILE A 82 -19.87 8.75 -10.18
CA ILE A 82 -20.19 9.84 -11.10
C ILE A 82 -19.19 10.96 -10.86
N LEU A 83 -18.39 11.27 -11.89
CA LEU A 83 -17.40 12.32 -11.84
C LEU A 83 -17.90 13.52 -12.64
N PHE A 84 -17.97 14.68 -12.00
CA PHE A 84 -18.31 15.92 -12.69
C PHE A 84 -17.06 16.52 -13.32
N VAL A 85 -17.23 17.12 -14.50
CA VAL A 85 -16.16 17.87 -15.16
C VAL A 85 -15.79 19.08 -14.29
N ASP A 86 -14.50 19.38 -14.17
CA ASP A 86 -13.93 20.44 -13.34
C ASP A 86 -14.17 20.31 -11.82
N ALA A 87 -14.70 19.16 -11.36
CA ALA A 87 -14.79 18.86 -9.94
C ALA A 87 -13.50 18.23 -9.40
N ALA A 88 -13.42 18.17 -8.08
CA ALA A 88 -12.34 17.48 -7.40
C ALA A 88 -12.24 15.99 -7.83
N PRO A 89 -11.01 15.45 -7.96
CA PRO A 89 -10.80 14.06 -8.31
C PRO A 89 -11.32 13.11 -7.23
N ALA A 90 -11.76 11.92 -7.62
CA ALA A 90 -12.12 10.83 -6.73
C ALA A 90 -10.98 9.82 -6.60
N GLN A 91 -10.88 9.20 -5.42
CA GLN A 91 -9.96 8.08 -5.22
C GLN A 91 -10.57 6.78 -5.74
N MET A 92 -9.77 6.04 -6.48
CA MET A 92 -10.06 4.65 -6.89
C MET A 92 -9.01 3.78 -6.22
N ILE A 93 -9.46 2.79 -5.44
CA ILE A 93 -8.60 1.98 -4.57
C ILE A 93 -8.75 0.51 -4.95
N VAL A 94 -7.66 -0.17 -5.22
CA VAL A 94 -7.60 -1.63 -5.32
C VAL A 94 -7.52 -2.20 -3.91
N GLU A 95 -8.46 -3.07 -3.60
CA GLU A 95 -8.42 -3.95 -2.45
C GLU A 95 -8.08 -5.36 -2.91
N ALA A 96 -7.27 -6.07 -2.14
CA ALA A 96 -6.90 -7.45 -2.40
C ALA A 96 -7.43 -8.38 -1.32
N TYR A 97 -7.67 -9.62 -1.72
CA TYR A 97 -8.29 -10.66 -0.89
C TYR A 97 -7.56 -12.00 -1.07
N ASN A 98 -7.41 -12.77 0.01
CA ASN A 98 -6.84 -14.11 -0.01
C ASN A 98 -7.87 -15.18 -0.43
N LYS A 99 -7.54 -16.47 -0.30
CA LYS A 99 -8.44 -17.58 -0.72
C LYS A 99 -9.67 -17.70 0.19
N GLU A 100 -9.56 -17.31 1.45
CA GLU A 100 -10.63 -17.28 2.45
C GLU A 100 -11.57 -16.07 2.27
N GLY A 101 -11.11 -15.04 1.56
CA GLY A 101 -11.84 -13.80 1.34
C GLY A 101 -11.48 -12.70 2.34
N ASP A 102 -10.42 -12.87 3.13
CA ASP A 102 -9.90 -11.84 4.03
C ASP A 102 -9.18 -10.75 3.24
N LYS A 103 -9.40 -9.49 3.65
CA LYS A 103 -8.82 -8.33 3.01
C LYS A 103 -7.40 -8.09 3.50
N PHE A 104 -6.47 -7.88 2.56
CA PHE A 104 -5.11 -7.45 2.88
C PHE A 104 -5.11 -6.04 3.51
N SER A 105 -4.37 -5.88 4.61
CA SER A 105 -4.23 -4.60 5.31
C SER A 105 -3.37 -3.59 4.55
N THR A 106 -2.48 -4.06 3.67
CA THR A 106 -1.65 -3.22 2.81
C THR A 106 -1.22 -3.97 1.55
N LEU A 107 -1.13 -3.23 0.44
CA LEU A 107 -0.52 -3.68 -0.82
C LEU A 107 0.87 -3.07 -1.05
N GLY A 108 1.35 -2.27 -0.09
CA GLY A 108 2.68 -1.67 -0.12
C GLY A 108 3.00 -0.92 -1.42
N ALA A 109 4.21 -1.16 -1.93
CA ALA A 109 4.72 -0.58 -3.17
C ALA A 109 4.62 -1.56 -4.36
N ILE A 110 3.56 -2.37 -4.41
CA ILE A 110 3.31 -3.24 -5.57
C ILE A 110 2.76 -2.38 -6.72
N PRO A 111 3.37 -2.44 -7.92
CA PRO A 111 2.89 -1.69 -9.08
C PRO A 111 1.60 -2.29 -9.66
N PHE A 112 0.69 -1.40 -10.09
CA PHE A 112 -0.55 -1.74 -10.76
C PHE A 112 -0.68 -1.00 -12.08
N ASP A 113 -1.13 -1.73 -13.10
CA ASP A 113 -1.55 -1.15 -14.36
C ASP A 113 -3.02 -0.76 -14.28
N TRP A 114 -3.29 0.52 -14.49
CA TRP A 114 -4.62 1.08 -14.59
C TRP A 114 -4.94 1.39 -16.04
N TYR A 115 -6.08 0.93 -16.51
CA TYR A 115 -6.49 1.09 -17.90
C TYR A 115 -8.00 1.31 -18.01
N PHE A 116 -8.37 2.02 -19.07
CA PHE A 116 -9.76 2.33 -19.39
C PHE A 116 -10.25 1.36 -20.45
N ASN A 117 -11.33 0.65 -20.14
CA ASN A 117 -12.10 -0.07 -21.13
C ASN A 117 -13.18 0.89 -21.64
N SER A 118 -13.17 1.17 -22.94
CA SER A 118 -14.15 2.07 -23.55
C SER A 118 -15.52 1.40 -23.57
N VAL A 119 -16.50 2.02 -22.91
CA VAL A 119 -17.92 1.73 -23.13
C VAL A 119 -18.44 2.65 -24.23
N GLU A 120 -18.14 3.96 -24.14
CA GLU A 120 -18.51 4.95 -25.16
C GLU A 120 -17.37 5.91 -25.49
N ASN A 121 -16.75 6.52 -24.47
CA ASN A 121 -15.67 7.49 -24.65
C ASN A 121 -14.53 7.24 -23.64
N PRO A 122 -13.37 6.72 -24.08
CA PRO A 122 -12.26 6.44 -23.18
C PRO A 122 -11.61 7.70 -22.60
N ARG A 123 -11.92 8.89 -23.14
CA ARG A 123 -11.43 10.19 -22.67
C ARG A 123 -12.40 10.89 -21.72
N ALA A 124 -13.52 10.26 -21.35
CA ALA A 124 -14.46 10.83 -20.38
C ALA A 124 -13.84 11.04 -19.00
N ILE A 125 -12.86 10.21 -18.64
CA ILE A 125 -12.16 10.26 -17.35
C ILE A 125 -10.65 10.24 -17.55
N ARG A 126 -9.92 10.79 -16.59
CA ARG A 126 -8.45 10.84 -16.60
C ARG A 126 -7.87 10.50 -15.23
N ILE A 127 -6.81 9.70 -15.20
CA ILE A 127 -6.00 9.50 -14.00
C ILE A 127 -5.02 10.65 -13.86
N ILE A 128 -4.95 11.25 -12.68
CA ILE A 128 -3.98 12.30 -12.36
C ILE A 128 -2.97 11.81 -11.32
N PRO A 129 -1.68 12.20 -11.45
CA PRO A 129 -0.69 11.88 -10.42
C PRO A 129 -0.97 12.62 -9.11
N PHE A 130 -0.73 11.96 -7.97
CA PHE A 130 -0.80 12.58 -6.66
C PHE A 130 0.16 13.77 -6.55
N ALA A 131 1.37 13.65 -7.10
CA ALA A 131 2.36 14.73 -7.13
C ALA A 131 1.90 16.00 -7.86
N GLN A 132 0.85 15.92 -8.70
CA GLN A 132 0.26 17.06 -9.42
C GLN A 132 -1.07 17.52 -8.80
N SER A 133 -1.44 16.94 -7.66
CA SER A 133 -2.71 17.19 -6.98
C SER A 133 -2.48 17.90 -5.64
N LYS A 134 -3.57 18.27 -4.97
CA LYS A 134 -3.55 18.78 -3.58
C LYS A 134 -3.73 17.67 -2.54
N TYR A 135 -3.80 16.41 -2.96
CA TYR A 135 -4.08 15.27 -2.11
C TYR A 135 -2.78 14.57 -1.71
N ASP A 136 -2.73 14.16 -0.44
CA ASP A 136 -1.62 13.36 0.06
C ASP A 136 -1.74 11.91 -0.43
N ALA A 137 -0.61 11.34 -0.83
CA ALA A 137 -0.48 9.93 -1.15
C ALA A 137 0.33 9.21 -0.07
N PRO A 138 0.05 7.90 0.16
CA PRO A 138 0.95 7.04 0.91
C PRO A 138 2.38 7.09 0.33
N LYS A 139 3.39 6.96 1.20
CA LYS A 139 4.80 7.08 0.81
C LYS A 139 5.19 6.08 -0.27
N GLU A 140 4.62 4.89 -0.22
CA GLU A 140 4.82 3.81 -1.18
C GLU A 140 4.30 4.19 -2.58
N ILE A 141 3.16 4.89 -2.64
CA ILE A 141 2.58 5.38 -3.91
C ILE A 141 3.43 6.51 -4.49
N MET A 142 3.89 7.44 -3.65
CA MET A 142 4.81 8.50 -4.09
C MET A 142 6.12 7.93 -4.64
N LYS A 143 6.60 6.80 -4.11
CA LYS A 143 7.78 6.11 -4.65
C LYS A 143 7.51 5.57 -6.06
N LEU A 144 6.37 4.89 -6.26
CA LEU A 144 5.96 4.37 -7.56
C LEU A 144 5.79 5.50 -8.59
N GLU A 145 5.18 6.63 -8.23
CA GLU A 145 5.01 7.75 -9.16
C GLU A 145 6.34 8.35 -9.63
N LYS A 146 7.37 8.42 -8.76
CA LYS A 146 8.72 8.85 -9.14
C LYS A 146 9.34 7.93 -10.20
N GLU A 147 8.97 6.66 -10.19
CA GLU A 147 9.39 5.65 -11.15
C GLU A 147 8.41 5.56 -12.36
N LYS A 148 7.47 6.51 -12.48
CA LYS A 148 6.41 6.55 -13.50
C LYS A 148 5.45 5.35 -13.47
N GLN A 149 5.38 4.65 -12.34
CA GLN A 149 4.45 3.57 -12.06
C GLN A 149 3.26 4.07 -11.24
N LYS A 150 2.21 3.26 -11.16
CA LYS A 150 1.04 3.51 -10.31
C LYS A 150 0.93 2.39 -9.29
N GLY A 151 0.35 2.67 -8.13
CA GLY A 151 0.09 1.65 -7.12
C GLY A 151 -1.38 1.30 -7.01
N TYR A 152 -1.74 0.71 -5.88
CA TYR A 152 -3.11 0.28 -5.59
C TYR A 152 -4.11 1.43 -5.47
N VAL A 153 -3.70 2.69 -5.42
CA VAL A 153 -4.61 3.84 -5.37
C VAL A 153 -4.23 4.86 -6.42
N VAL A 154 -5.24 5.43 -7.07
CA VAL A 154 -5.11 6.52 -8.06
C VAL A 154 -6.19 7.57 -7.85
N LEU A 155 -5.93 8.78 -8.33
CA LEU A 155 -6.92 9.85 -8.44
C LEU A 155 -7.50 9.89 -9.85
N VAL A 156 -8.81 10.00 -9.96
CA VAL A 156 -9.53 10.04 -11.24
C VAL A 156 -10.48 11.23 -11.26
N GLU A 157 -10.43 12.00 -12.34
CA GLU A 157 -11.31 13.16 -12.56
C GLU A 157 -12.17 12.97 -13.83
N GLY A 158 -13.28 13.71 -13.89
CA GLY A 158 -14.08 13.84 -15.10
C GLY A 158 -13.44 14.83 -16.06
N ALA A 159 -13.14 14.40 -17.28
CA ALA A 159 -12.55 15.24 -18.31
C ALA A 159 -13.58 15.64 -19.39
N LEU A 160 -14.47 14.73 -19.77
CA LEU A 160 -15.54 14.96 -20.76
C LEU A 160 -16.79 14.19 -20.36
N THR A 161 -17.94 14.60 -20.88
CA THR A 161 -19.18 13.82 -20.74
C THR A 161 -19.06 12.48 -21.45
N GLY A 162 -19.50 11.41 -20.79
CA GLY A 162 -19.57 10.07 -21.34
C GLY A 162 -19.45 8.99 -20.25
N SER A 163 -19.39 7.74 -20.69
CA SER A 163 -19.17 6.58 -19.82
C SER A 163 -17.86 5.86 -20.15
N SER A 164 -17.16 5.42 -19.10
CA SER A 164 -15.92 4.66 -19.20
C SER A 164 -15.83 3.67 -18.05
N GLN A 165 -15.23 2.50 -18.30
CA GLN A 165 -14.98 1.51 -17.28
C GLN A 165 -13.49 1.55 -16.92
N LEU A 166 -13.20 1.80 -15.64
CA LEU A 166 -11.83 1.72 -15.12
C LEU A 166 -11.53 0.29 -14.67
N SER A 167 -10.34 -0.21 -14.98
CA SER A 167 -9.85 -1.53 -14.58
C SER A 167 -8.41 -1.44 -14.10
N ALA A 168 -8.03 -2.39 -13.24
CA ALA A 168 -6.70 -2.48 -12.66
C ALA A 168 -6.23 -3.94 -12.64
N LYS A 169 -4.94 -4.15 -12.85
CA LYS A 169 -4.26 -5.43 -12.71
C LYS A 169 -2.87 -5.21 -12.11
N PHE A 170 -2.24 -6.25 -11.57
CA PHE A 170 -0.82 -6.19 -11.23
C PHE A 170 0.00 -5.89 -12.48
N SER A 171 0.99 -5.00 -12.37
CA SER A 171 1.95 -4.76 -13.45
C SER A 171 2.89 -5.97 -13.59
N GLU A 172 3.31 -6.25 -14.83
CA GLU A 172 4.33 -7.27 -15.16
C GLU A 172 5.75 -6.80 -14.84
#